data_AF-A0A800CLM8-F1
#
_entry.id   AF-A0A800CLM8-F1
#
_cell.length_a   1.000
_cell.length_b   1.000
_cell.length_c   1.000
_cell.angle_alpha   90.00
_cell.angle_beta   90.00
_cell.angle_gamma   90.00
#
_symmetry.space_group_name_H-M   'P 1'
#
loop_
_entity.id
_entity.type
_entity.pdbx_description
1 polymer ?
#
loop_
_entity_poly.entity_id
_entity_poly.type
_entity_poly.pdbx_seq_one_letter_code
_entity_poly.pdbx_strand_id
1 'polypeptide(L)'
;EVEERPETPSQPHSVLNLIREACSRDEIAPELWRRITSAAETLIGKALISPETAMDFVLNTTPEVESYIHTHMLNLSILSSLIWKELGGGEVVTVCAVGMIHDIGIFDLPWDLIHGGPISDPDSRRSIEEHPRHTFRRLEPLKGVIPDEMVKGIYQEHERIDGSGYPEGIGGGEITLLGKVIQVADLFEAITHPRPYREGYMEPFEAMCHIVREVKEGRLDREVVRRFIDLVSMYPVGSYVELNDGRVAKVISANSGAPFRPRVAPEGEGEVVNLMERPDLYIRRQTSAPTL
;
A
#
# COMPACT_ATOMS: atom_id res chain seq x y z
N GLU A 1 -0.67 42.80 8.53
CA GLU A 1 -1.08 41.47 9.04
C GLU A 1 -2.03 40.87 8.03
N VAL A 2 -1.55 39.90 7.26
CA VAL A 2 -2.39 39.13 6.36
C VAL A 2 -2.77 37.89 7.16
N GLU A 3 -4.04 37.80 7.57
CA GLU A 3 -4.61 36.60 8.18
C GLU A 3 -4.43 35.42 7.22
N GLU A 4 -3.56 34.48 7.58
CA GLU A 4 -3.45 33.17 6.93
C GLU A 4 -4.80 32.45 7.07
N ARG A 5 -5.47 32.23 5.94
CA ARG A 5 -6.60 31.31 5.88
C ARG A 5 -6.09 29.90 6.20
N PRO A 6 -6.83 29.10 6.98
CA PRO A 6 -6.46 27.72 7.23
C PRO A 6 -6.40 26.98 5.88
N GLU A 7 -5.23 26.43 5.56
CA GLU A 7 -5.05 25.59 4.38
C GLU A 7 -6.06 24.45 4.44
N THR A 8 -6.83 24.30 3.37
CA THR A 8 -7.76 23.18 3.26
C THR A 8 -6.96 21.88 3.13
N PRO A 9 -7.30 20.80 3.86
CA PRO A 9 -6.52 19.55 3.92
C PRO A 9 -6.63 18.68 2.64
N SER A 10 -6.69 19.31 1.46
CA SER A 10 -7.03 18.64 0.19
C SER A 10 -5.84 18.38 -0.75
N GLN A 11 -4.61 18.73 -0.35
CA GLN A 11 -3.40 18.48 -1.13
C GLN A 11 -2.54 17.37 -0.51
N PRO A 12 -1.82 16.54 -1.30
CA PRO A 12 -0.95 15.49 -0.77
C PRO A 12 0.05 16.00 0.28
N HIS A 13 0.56 17.23 0.11
CA HIS A 13 1.42 17.88 1.09
C HIS A 13 0.75 18.09 2.46
N SER A 14 -0.55 18.41 2.51
CA SER A 14 -1.26 18.58 3.78
C SER A 14 -1.58 17.25 4.46
N VAL A 15 -1.77 16.17 3.69
CA VAL A 15 -1.91 14.81 4.25
C VAL A 15 -0.58 14.31 4.83
N LEU A 16 0.53 14.44 4.10
CA LEU A 16 1.85 14.05 4.60
C LEU A 16 2.26 14.83 5.86
N ASN A 17 1.96 16.14 5.91
CA ASN A 17 2.23 16.93 7.11
C ASN A 17 1.41 16.46 8.31
N LEU A 18 0.18 16.00 8.08
CA LEU A 18 -0.66 15.44 9.14
C LEU A 18 -0.14 14.09 9.64
N ILE A 19 0.34 13.23 8.73
CA ILE A 19 1.01 11.97 9.09
C ILE A 19 2.27 12.27 9.91
N ARG A 20 3.11 13.22 9.47
CA ARG A 20 4.30 13.67 10.24
C ARG A 20 3.94 14.20 11.62
N GLU A 21 2.87 14.98 11.72
CA GLU A 21 2.38 15.45 13.02
C GLU A 21 2.01 14.25 13.90
N ALA A 22 1.27 13.27 13.39
CA ALA A 22 0.88 12.07 14.13
C ALA A 22 2.09 11.26 14.60
N CYS A 23 3.08 11.04 13.73
CA CYS A 23 4.31 10.34 14.08
C CYS A 23 5.12 11.04 15.19
N SER A 24 5.02 12.38 15.27
CA SER A 24 5.70 13.20 16.30
C SER A 24 5.01 13.21 17.66
N ARG A 25 3.80 12.64 17.79
CA ARG A 25 3.06 12.57 19.06
C ARG A 25 3.30 11.24 19.76
N ASP A 26 3.44 11.32 21.09
CA ASP A 26 3.45 10.14 21.97
C ASP A 26 2.11 9.40 21.95
N GLU A 27 1.01 10.12 21.74
CA GLU A 27 -0.34 9.56 21.65
C GLU A 27 -1.20 10.33 20.64
N ILE A 28 -2.15 9.64 20.01
CA ILE A 28 -3.11 10.26 19.09
C ILE A 28 -4.34 10.73 19.86
N ALA A 29 -4.40 12.04 20.12
CA ALA A 29 -5.57 12.64 20.75
C ALA A 29 -6.81 12.62 19.83
N PRO A 30 -8.05 12.59 20.38
CA PRO A 30 -9.28 12.60 19.58
C PRO A 30 -9.42 13.77 18.59
N GLU A 31 -8.85 14.95 18.89
CA GLU A 31 -8.82 16.08 17.95
C GLU A 31 -7.95 15.79 16.72
N LEU A 32 -6.76 15.22 16.92
CA LEU A 32 -5.88 14.84 15.83
C LEU A 32 -6.50 13.74 14.98
N TRP A 33 -7.13 12.75 15.62
CA TRP A 33 -7.88 11.70 14.93
C TRP A 33 -9.01 12.26 14.05
N ARG A 34 -9.76 13.26 14.52
CA ARG A 34 -10.80 13.92 13.70
C ARG A 34 -10.21 14.58 12.45
N ARG A 35 -9.06 15.24 12.57
CA ARG A 35 -8.34 15.83 11.43
C ARG A 35 -7.86 14.75 10.45
N ILE A 36 -7.31 13.65 10.96
CA ILE A 36 -6.88 12.49 10.16
C ILE A 36 -8.06 11.90 9.40
N THR A 37 -9.19 11.69 10.07
CA THR A 37 -10.40 11.14 9.46
C THR A 37 -10.95 12.06 8.35
N SER A 38 -10.94 13.39 8.56
CA SER A 38 -11.37 14.36 7.55
C SER A 38 -10.43 14.40 6.33
N ALA A 39 -9.11 14.30 6.55
CA ALA A 39 -8.14 14.19 5.48
C ALA A 39 -8.31 12.87 4.71
N ALA A 40 -8.52 11.77 5.43
CA ALA A 40 -8.76 10.45 4.87
C ALA A 40 -10.02 10.41 3.99
N GLU A 41 -11.10 11.07 4.41
CA GLU A 41 -12.33 11.21 3.62
C GLU A 41 -12.08 11.90 2.28
N THR A 42 -11.31 12.99 2.31
CA THR A 42 -10.94 13.72 1.08
C THR A 42 -10.04 12.88 0.18
N LEU A 43 -9.04 12.21 0.76
CA LEU A 43 -8.09 11.37 0.04
C LEU A 43 -8.79 10.19 -0.65
N ILE A 44 -9.57 9.42 0.12
CA ILE A 44 -10.24 8.24 -0.41
C ILE A 44 -11.39 8.62 -1.36
N GLY A 45 -12.06 9.74 -1.12
CA GLY A 45 -13.07 10.26 -2.04
C GLY A 45 -12.51 10.47 -3.45
N LYS A 46 -11.30 11.05 -3.56
CA LYS A 46 -10.60 11.19 -4.85
C LYS A 46 -10.17 9.85 -5.41
N ALA A 47 -9.60 8.98 -4.58
CA ALA A 47 -9.09 7.69 -5.03
C ALA A 47 -10.20 6.76 -5.53
N LEU A 48 -11.40 6.81 -4.95
CA LEU A 48 -12.55 6.02 -5.40
C LEU A 48 -13.19 6.53 -6.70
N ILE A 49 -13.03 7.83 -7.03
CA ILE A 49 -13.51 8.39 -8.30
C ILE A 49 -12.63 7.91 -9.47
N SER A 50 -11.32 7.82 -9.23
CA SER A 50 -10.34 7.40 -10.24
C SER A 50 -9.29 6.46 -9.65
N PRO A 51 -9.62 5.17 -9.43
CA PRO A 51 -8.71 4.20 -8.85
C PRO A 51 -7.41 4.04 -9.64
N GLU A 52 -7.45 4.19 -10.96
CA GLU A 52 -6.27 4.12 -11.82
C GLU A 52 -5.33 5.29 -11.57
N THR A 53 -5.86 6.51 -11.42
CA THR A 53 -5.09 7.70 -11.06
C THR A 53 -4.53 7.59 -9.64
N ALA A 54 -5.28 7.00 -8.71
CA ALA A 54 -4.80 6.74 -7.36
C ALA A 54 -3.64 5.74 -7.35
N MET A 55 -3.74 4.68 -8.15
CA MET A 55 -2.68 3.69 -8.30
C MET A 55 -1.44 4.28 -8.96
N ASP A 56 -1.62 5.08 -10.02
CA ASP A 56 -0.52 5.82 -10.64
C ASP A 56 0.13 6.78 -9.65
N PHE A 57 -0.66 7.49 -8.85
CA PHE A 57 -0.12 8.32 -7.76
C PHE A 57 0.71 7.49 -6.77
N VAL A 58 0.19 6.36 -6.28
CA VAL A 58 0.93 5.50 -5.35
C VAL A 58 2.26 5.06 -5.96
N LEU A 59 2.23 4.47 -7.16
CA LEU A 59 3.43 3.92 -7.81
C LEU A 59 4.50 4.96 -8.15
N ASN A 60 4.11 6.21 -8.39
CA ASN A 60 5.05 7.27 -8.76
C ASN A 60 5.42 8.18 -7.57
N THR A 61 4.78 8.05 -6.41
CA THR A 61 5.11 8.83 -5.21
C THR A 61 6.37 8.27 -4.59
N THR A 62 7.51 8.81 -5.02
CA THR A 62 8.82 8.40 -4.52
C THR A 62 9.13 9.13 -3.21
N PRO A 63 9.53 8.42 -2.14
CA PRO A 63 9.92 9.04 -0.90
C PRO A 63 11.27 9.77 -0.95
N GLU A 64 11.39 10.84 -0.18
CA GLU A 64 12.70 11.32 0.27
C GLU A 64 13.25 10.37 1.34
N VAL A 65 14.58 10.23 1.42
CA VAL A 65 15.26 9.30 2.34
C VAL A 65 14.78 9.46 3.79
N GLU A 66 14.67 10.71 4.27
CA GLU A 66 14.30 11.01 5.67
C GLU A 66 12.80 10.84 5.95
N SER A 67 11.96 10.77 4.92
CA SER A 67 10.51 10.72 5.08
C SER A 67 9.85 9.49 4.47
N TYR A 68 10.64 8.45 4.15
CA TYR A 68 10.14 7.27 3.42
C TYR A 68 9.02 6.53 4.13
N ILE A 69 9.04 6.49 5.47
CA ILE A 69 7.96 5.88 6.25
C ILE A 69 6.66 6.69 6.15
N HIS A 70 6.74 8.01 6.16
CA HIS A 70 5.54 8.85 6.01
C HIS A 70 4.89 8.66 4.64
N THR A 71 5.70 8.56 3.58
CA THR A 71 5.22 8.25 2.23
C THR A 71 4.65 6.84 2.16
N HIS A 72 5.31 5.87 2.79
CA HIS A 72 4.82 4.50 2.89
C HIS A 72 3.43 4.46 3.54
N MET A 73 3.23 5.16 4.66
CA MET A 73 1.93 5.26 5.35
C MET A 73 0.86 5.90 4.47
N LEU A 74 1.21 6.94 3.70
CA LEU A 74 0.30 7.54 2.72
C LEU A 74 -0.09 6.54 1.62
N ASN A 75 0.89 5.91 0.98
CA ASN A 75 0.68 4.96 -0.10
C ASN A 75 -0.14 3.75 0.37
N LEU A 76 0.21 3.19 1.53
CA LEU A 76 -0.50 2.08 2.15
C LEU A 76 -1.94 2.46 2.49
N SER A 77 -2.21 3.67 2.98
CA SER A 77 -3.57 4.13 3.29
C SER A 77 -4.49 4.10 2.06
N ILE A 78 -3.96 4.46 0.89
CA ILE A 78 -4.70 4.43 -0.38
C ILE A 78 -4.88 2.98 -0.83
N LEU A 79 -3.81 2.20 -0.88
CA LEU A 79 -3.83 0.80 -1.35
C LEU A 79 -4.78 -0.07 -0.52
N SER A 80 -4.61 -0.07 0.80
CA SER A 80 -5.45 -0.85 1.72
C SER A 80 -6.93 -0.49 1.59
N SER A 81 -7.25 0.80 1.44
CA SER A 81 -8.62 1.28 1.25
C SER A 81 -9.25 0.82 -0.06
N LEU A 82 -8.50 0.82 -1.15
CA LEU A 82 -8.99 0.32 -2.45
C LEU A 82 -9.21 -1.20 -2.40
N ILE A 83 -8.27 -1.97 -1.83
CA ILE A 83 -8.43 -3.43 -1.65
C ILE A 83 -9.65 -3.72 -0.76
N TRP A 84 -9.79 -3.00 0.34
CA TRP A 84 -10.91 -3.13 1.27
C TRP A 84 -12.26 -2.84 0.59
N LYS A 85 -12.30 -1.83 -0.29
CA LYS A 85 -13.48 -1.51 -1.08
C LYS A 85 -13.84 -2.64 -2.05
N GLU A 86 -12.85 -3.22 -2.74
CA GLU A 86 -13.02 -4.35 -3.66
C GLU A 86 -13.53 -5.62 -2.96
N LEU A 87 -13.19 -5.79 -1.69
CA LEU A 87 -13.73 -6.85 -0.82
C LEU A 87 -15.17 -6.58 -0.36
N GLY A 88 -15.74 -5.42 -0.69
CA GLY A 88 -17.08 -5.02 -0.25
C GLY A 88 -17.13 -4.50 1.19
N GLY A 89 -15.98 -4.12 1.76
CA GLY A 89 -15.89 -3.60 3.13
C GLY A 89 -16.59 -2.24 3.30
N GLY A 90 -17.21 -2.05 4.47
CA GLY A 90 -17.78 -0.77 4.90
C GLY A 90 -16.73 0.16 5.55
N GLU A 91 -17.08 1.40 5.90
CA GLU A 91 -16.18 2.30 6.65
C GLU A 91 -14.79 2.54 5.99
N VAL A 92 -14.74 2.64 4.65
CA VAL A 92 -13.48 2.81 3.90
C VAL A 92 -12.68 4.05 4.34
N VAL A 93 -13.37 5.11 4.77
CA VAL A 93 -12.73 6.31 5.35
C VAL A 93 -11.93 5.96 6.61
N THR A 94 -12.48 5.11 7.48
CA THR A 94 -11.80 4.63 8.68
C THR A 94 -10.59 3.79 8.31
N VAL A 95 -10.69 2.91 7.30
CA VAL A 95 -9.55 2.13 6.79
C VAL A 95 -8.43 3.02 6.28
N CYS A 96 -8.77 4.07 5.53
CA CYS A 96 -7.81 5.07 5.06
C CYS A 96 -7.16 5.79 6.26
N ALA A 97 -7.95 6.25 7.22
CA ALA A 97 -7.47 6.96 8.40
C ALA A 97 -6.54 6.10 9.28
N VAL A 98 -6.85 4.81 9.48
CA VAL A 98 -5.96 3.90 10.23
C VAL A 98 -4.70 3.57 9.43
N GLY A 99 -4.80 3.42 8.10
CA GLY A 99 -3.63 3.22 7.25
C GLY A 99 -2.65 4.40 7.29
N MET A 100 -3.14 5.63 7.47
CA MET A 100 -2.30 6.82 7.66
C MET A 100 -1.49 6.80 8.97
N ILE A 101 -1.84 5.94 9.93
CA ILE A 101 -1.20 5.87 11.25
C ILE A 101 -0.79 4.44 11.66
N HIS A 102 -0.79 3.47 10.74
CA HIS A 102 -0.56 2.06 11.07
C HIS A 102 0.83 1.84 11.72
N ASP A 103 1.83 2.52 11.18
CA ASP A 103 3.23 2.36 11.57
C ASP A 103 3.73 3.42 12.57
N ILE A 104 2.87 4.21 13.22
CA ILE A 104 3.34 5.31 14.10
C ILE A 104 4.25 4.84 15.24
N GLY A 105 4.10 3.59 15.69
CA GLY A 105 4.92 2.97 16.71
C GLY A 105 6.38 2.76 16.29
N ILE A 106 6.69 2.77 15.00
CA ILE A 106 8.08 2.68 14.51
C ILE A 106 8.91 3.88 14.98
N PHE A 107 8.27 5.03 15.20
CA PHE A 107 8.92 6.27 15.64
C PHE A 107 9.27 6.28 17.14
N ASP A 108 8.89 5.25 17.90
CA ASP A 108 9.41 5.03 19.26
C ASP A 108 10.82 4.39 19.26
N LEU A 109 11.30 3.97 18.09
CA LEU A 109 12.60 3.31 17.94
C LEU A 109 13.72 4.31 17.63
N PRO A 110 14.98 3.98 17.97
CA PRO A 110 16.13 4.83 17.63
C PRO A 110 16.25 5.07 16.12
N TRP A 111 16.61 6.29 15.71
CA TRP A 111 16.75 6.68 14.30
C TRP A 111 17.63 5.72 13.49
N ASP A 112 18.77 5.32 14.06
CA ASP A 112 19.72 4.41 13.41
C ASP A 112 19.15 3.00 13.22
N LEU A 113 18.18 2.57 14.04
CA LEU A 113 17.52 1.29 13.85
C LEU A 113 16.55 1.32 12.66
N ILE A 114 15.92 2.47 12.43
CA ILE A 114 14.94 2.69 11.36
C ILE A 114 15.62 2.96 10.00
N HIS A 115 16.79 3.62 10.02
CA HIS A 115 17.49 4.10 8.82
C HIS A 115 18.86 3.44 8.58
N GLY A 116 19.40 2.69 9.55
CA GLY A 116 20.74 2.10 9.49
C GLY A 116 20.88 0.84 8.63
N GLY A 117 19.77 0.35 8.08
CA GLY A 117 19.74 -0.68 7.06
C GLY A 117 19.46 -2.10 7.55
N PRO A 118 19.95 -3.14 6.84
CA PRO A 118 19.57 -4.51 7.12
C PRO A 118 19.83 -4.91 8.57
N ILE A 119 18.78 -5.33 9.27
CA ILE A 119 18.87 -5.75 10.67
C ILE A 119 19.43 -7.17 10.73
N SER A 120 20.62 -7.30 11.29
CA SER A 120 21.32 -8.57 11.42
C SER A 120 21.37 -9.07 12.87
N ASP A 121 21.31 -8.17 13.85
CA ASP A 121 21.37 -8.55 15.25
C ASP A 121 19.97 -8.86 15.83
N PRO A 122 19.85 -9.87 16.71
CA PRO A 122 18.56 -10.28 17.26
C PRO A 122 17.87 -9.24 18.15
N ASP A 123 18.62 -8.35 18.80
CA ASP A 123 18.06 -7.34 19.72
C ASP A 123 17.35 -6.23 18.95
N SER A 124 17.99 -5.73 17.88
CA SER A 124 17.40 -4.80 16.91
C SER A 124 16.18 -5.40 16.23
N ARG A 125 16.23 -6.69 15.84
CA ARG A 125 15.07 -7.37 15.25
C ARG A 125 13.90 -7.39 16.24
N ARG A 126 14.13 -7.84 17.47
CA ARG A 126 13.10 -7.83 18.52
C ARG A 126 12.53 -6.43 18.77
N SER A 127 13.38 -5.42 18.79
CA SER A 127 12.95 -4.03 19.01
C SER A 127 12.04 -3.53 17.88
N ILE A 128 12.33 -3.88 16.63
CA ILE A 128 11.46 -3.58 15.50
C ILE A 128 10.17 -4.37 15.56
N GLU A 129 10.21 -5.66 15.88
CA GLU A 129 9.00 -6.50 15.96
C GLU A 129 8.01 -6.03 17.05
N GLU A 130 8.44 -5.17 17.98
CA GLU A 130 7.59 -4.55 19.00
C GLU A 130 6.85 -3.29 18.52
N HIS A 131 7.17 -2.71 17.35
CA HIS A 131 6.52 -1.47 16.88
C HIS A 131 4.99 -1.57 16.73
N PRO A 132 4.35 -2.72 16.41
CA PRO A 132 2.89 -2.78 16.39
C PRO A 132 2.29 -2.58 17.79
N ARG A 133 3.00 -3.00 18.85
CA ARG A 133 2.61 -2.74 20.24
C ARG A 133 2.77 -1.28 20.62
N HIS A 134 3.81 -0.65 20.11
CA HIS A 134 4.00 0.79 20.25
C HIS A 134 2.85 1.55 19.60
N THR A 135 2.49 1.21 18.35
CA THR A 135 1.31 1.79 17.69
C THR A 135 0.07 1.61 18.56
N PHE A 136 -0.22 0.39 19.02
CA PHE A 136 -1.39 0.13 19.87
C PHE A 136 -1.44 1.00 21.12
N ARG A 137 -0.29 1.21 21.80
CA ARG A 137 -0.17 2.11 22.95
C ARG A 137 -0.49 3.57 22.57
N ARG A 138 0.07 4.05 21.47
CA ARG A 138 -0.18 5.43 20.98
C ARG A 138 -1.65 5.67 20.61
N LEU A 139 -2.41 4.62 20.31
CA LEU A 139 -3.85 4.67 20.00
C LEU A 139 -4.76 4.51 21.22
N GLU A 140 -4.22 4.32 22.44
CA GLU A 140 -5.02 4.11 23.65
C GLU A 140 -6.08 5.20 23.92
N PRO A 141 -5.80 6.51 23.69
CA PRO A 141 -6.81 7.56 23.87
C PRO A 141 -7.99 7.48 22.89
N LEU A 142 -7.89 6.68 21.83
CA LEU A 142 -8.92 6.48 20.82
C LEU A 142 -9.77 5.22 21.07
N LYS A 143 -9.58 4.55 22.20
CA LYS A 143 -10.40 3.41 22.60
C LYS A 143 -11.89 3.81 22.64
N GLY A 144 -12.72 3.07 21.90
CA GLY A 144 -14.15 3.37 21.74
C GLY A 144 -14.46 4.48 20.71
N VAL A 145 -13.44 5.09 20.10
CA VAL A 145 -13.58 6.01 18.96
C VAL A 145 -13.31 5.27 17.65
N ILE A 146 -12.20 4.52 17.59
CA ILE A 146 -11.91 3.61 16.46
C ILE A 146 -12.55 2.25 16.76
N PRO A 147 -13.22 1.60 15.79
CA PRO A 147 -13.69 0.23 15.98
C PRO A 147 -12.54 -0.72 16.33
N ASP A 148 -12.72 -1.56 17.35
CA ASP A 148 -11.66 -2.45 17.87
C ASP A 148 -11.06 -3.37 16.79
N GLU A 149 -11.89 -3.83 15.84
CA GLU A 149 -11.43 -4.63 14.70
C GLU A 149 -10.44 -3.89 13.79
N MET A 150 -10.58 -2.57 13.65
CA MET A 150 -9.68 -1.75 12.84
C MET A 150 -8.33 -1.57 13.55
N VAL A 151 -8.35 -1.33 14.86
CA VAL A 151 -7.13 -1.26 15.69
C VAL A 151 -6.41 -2.62 15.69
N LYS A 152 -7.16 -3.71 15.81
CA LYS A 152 -6.63 -5.07 15.74
C LYS A 152 -6.02 -5.38 14.37
N GLY A 153 -6.59 -4.86 13.28
CA GLY A 153 -6.02 -5.01 11.94
C GLY A 153 -4.64 -4.41 11.80
N ILE A 154 -4.44 -3.17 12.28
CA ILE A 154 -3.11 -2.53 12.32
C ILE A 154 -2.13 -3.37 13.11
N TYR A 155 -2.52 -3.78 14.32
CA TYR A 155 -1.66 -4.56 15.21
C TYR A 155 -1.20 -5.90 14.61
N GLN A 156 -1.95 -6.45 13.65
CA GLN A 156 -1.69 -7.73 12.98
C GLN A 156 -1.05 -7.58 11.58
N GLU A 157 -0.58 -6.38 11.21
CA GLU A 157 -0.08 -6.10 9.86
C GLU A 157 1.16 -6.90 9.46
N HIS A 158 1.92 -7.39 10.45
CA HIS A 158 3.09 -8.24 10.24
C HIS A 158 2.85 -9.71 10.57
N GLU A 159 1.63 -10.07 10.97
CA GLU A 159 1.24 -11.47 11.11
C GLU A 159 1.21 -12.15 9.74
N ARG A 160 1.35 -13.48 9.71
CA ARG A 160 1.35 -14.28 8.48
C ARG A 160 0.42 -15.45 8.63
N ILE A 161 -0.25 -15.85 7.55
CA ILE A 161 -1.26 -16.91 7.59
C ILE A 161 -0.69 -18.25 8.11
N ASP A 162 0.60 -18.52 7.90
CA ASP A 162 1.33 -19.69 8.38
C ASP A 162 1.83 -19.58 9.83
N GLY A 163 1.60 -18.44 10.51
CA GLY A 163 2.05 -18.17 11.87
C GLY A 163 3.51 -17.73 11.97
N SER A 164 4.21 -17.48 10.85
CA SER A 164 5.61 -17.03 10.88
C SER A 164 5.79 -15.55 11.19
N GLY A 165 4.70 -14.82 11.42
CA GLY A 165 4.68 -13.38 11.60
C GLY A 165 4.89 -12.93 13.05
N TYR A 166 4.65 -11.65 13.29
CA TYR A 166 4.78 -10.99 14.59
C TYR A 166 3.67 -9.93 14.74
N PRO A 167 3.34 -9.45 15.95
CA PRO A 167 4.06 -9.67 17.21
C PRO A 167 3.61 -10.89 18.03
N GLU A 168 2.49 -11.54 17.69
CA GLU A 168 1.95 -12.70 18.42
C GLU A 168 2.27 -14.05 17.76
N GLY A 169 2.58 -14.06 16.45
CA GLY A 169 2.83 -15.29 15.70
C GLY A 169 1.55 -16.11 15.50
N ILE A 170 0.42 -15.40 15.32
CA ILE A 170 -0.90 -16.01 15.09
C ILE A 170 -1.10 -16.30 13.60
N GLY A 171 -1.97 -17.25 13.29
CA GLY A 171 -2.17 -17.74 11.92
C GLY A 171 -3.61 -17.75 11.43
N GLY A 172 -3.76 -17.95 10.12
CA GLY A 172 -5.03 -18.31 9.47
C GLY A 172 -6.21 -17.40 9.79
N GLY A 173 -7.15 -17.94 10.58
CA GLY A 173 -8.42 -17.29 10.90
C GLY A 173 -8.36 -16.30 12.07
N GLU A 174 -7.25 -16.25 12.81
CA GLU A 174 -7.07 -15.32 13.93
C GLU A 174 -6.67 -13.91 13.48
N ILE A 175 -6.11 -13.83 12.27
CA ILE A 175 -5.80 -12.58 11.59
C ILE A 175 -7.11 -12.01 11.02
N THR A 176 -7.41 -10.78 11.43
CA THR A 176 -8.57 -10.01 10.95
C THR A 176 -8.50 -9.79 9.44
N LEU A 177 -9.66 -9.55 8.82
CA LEU A 177 -9.69 -9.22 7.39
C LEU A 177 -8.86 -7.97 7.08
N LEU A 178 -8.92 -6.94 7.95
CA LEU A 178 -8.11 -5.74 7.77
C LEU A 178 -6.61 -6.04 7.89
N GLY A 179 -6.18 -6.85 8.87
CA GLY A 179 -4.78 -7.25 8.99
C GLY A 179 -4.27 -7.92 7.71
N LYS A 180 -5.06 -8.82 7.13
CA LYS A 180 -4.73 -9.45 5.84
C LYS A 180 -4.65 -8.45 4.69
N VAL A 181 -5.52 -7.43 4.67
CA VAL A 181 -5.50 -6.35 3.67
C VAL A 181 -4.24 -5.49 3.80
N ILE A 182 -3.91 -5.08 5.02
CA ILE A 182 -2.71 -4.28 5.29
C ILE A 182 -1.45 -5.06 4.91
N GLN A 183 -1.36 -6.36 5.25
CA GLN A 183 -0.23 -7.22 4.86
C GLN A 183 0.06 -7.21 3.35
N VAL A 184 -0.98 -7.27 2.52
CA VAL A 184 -0.83 -7.27 1.05
C VAL A 184 -0.41 -5.89 0.56
N ALA A 185 -1.03 -4.83 1.10
CA ALA A 185 -0.70 -3.44 0.74
C ALA A 185 0.73 -3.08 1.15
N ASP A 186 1.13 -3.43 2.38
CA ASP A 186 2.47 -3.24 2.92
C ASP A 186 3.52 -3.94 2.06
N LEU A 187 3.35 -5.25 1.83
CA LEU A 187 4.32 -6.01 1.04
C LEU A 187 4.48 -5.41 -0.37
N PHE A 188 3.37 -5.08 -1.04
CA PHE A 188 3.43 -4.50 -2.37
C PHE A 188 4.16 -3.15 -2.38
N GLU A 189 3.80 -2.23 -1.47
CA GLU A 189 4.46 -0.93 -1.37
C GLU A 189 5.96 -1.11 -1.07
N ALA A 190 6.28 -1.95 -0.09
CA ALA A 190 7.63 -2.17 0.39
C ALA A 190 8.56 -2.78 -0.65
N ILE A 191 8.06 -3.61 -1.58
CA ILE A 191 8.89 -4.20 -2.65
C ILE A 191 8.92 -3.36 -3.93
N THR A 192 7.97 -2.45 -4.14
CA THR A 192 7.89 -1.60 -5.34
C THR A 192 8.48 -0.20 -5.17
N HIS A 193 8.77 0.23 -3.94
CA HIS A 193 9.33 1.56 -3.65
C HIS A 193 10.78 1.49 -3.16
N PRO A 194 11.58 2.55 -3.41
CA PRO A 194 12.94 2.62 -2.88
C PRO A 194 12.91 2.72 -1.35
N ARG A 195 13.85 2.03 -0.71
CA ARG A 195 14.12 2.13 0.74
C ARG A 195 15.57 2.60 0.90
N PRO A 196 15.89 3.49 1.86
CA PRO A 196 17.22 4.11 1.98
C PRO A 196 18.41 3.14 1.99
N TYR A 197 18.17 1.94 2.50
CA TYR A 197 19.17 0.91 2.74
C TYR A 197 19.13 -0.26 1.74
N ARG A 198 18.24 -0.22 0.74
CA ARG A 198 18.11 -1.27 -0.26
C ARG A 198 18.48 -0.71 -1.63
N GLU A 199 19.46 -1.33 -2.28
CA GLU A 199 19.77 -1.04 -3.68
C GLU A 199 18.66 -1.61 -4.56
N GLY A 200 17.86 -0.72 -5.14
CA GLY A 200 16.78 -1.06 -6.06
C GLY A 200 15.46 -1.48 -5.38
N TYR A 201 14.45 -1.62 -6.23
CA TYR A 201 13.11 -2.11 -5.92
C TYR A 201 12.65 -2.99 -7.08
N MET A 202 11.66 -3.85 -6.84
CA MET A 202 11.15 -4.76 -7.85
C MET A 202 10.34 -4.00 -8.89
N GLU A 203 10.55 -4.36 -10.15
CA GLU A 203 9.64 -3.94 -11.22
C GLU A 203 8.22 -4.45 -10.90
N PRO A 204 7.15 -3.70 -11.25
CA PRO A 204 5.80 -4.01 -10.79
C PRO A 204 5.34 -5.44 -11.10
N PHE A 205 5.70 -6.00 -12.26
CA PHE A 205 5.39 -7.39 -12.61
C PHE A 205 6.11 -8.42 -11.71
N GLU A 206 7.36 -8.16 -11.36
CA GLU A 206 8.13 -9.03 -10.44
C GLU A 206 7.52 -9.01 -9.04
N ALA A 207 7.07 -7.83 -8.58
CA ALA A 207 6.33 -7.66 -7.34
C ALA A 207 5.04 -8.49 -7.32
N MET A 208 4.26 -8.48 -8.41
CA MET A 208 3.06 -9.33 -8.53
C MET A 208 3.40 -10.82 -8.46
N CYS A 209 4.48 -11.25 -9.12
CA CYS A 209 4.95 -12.63 -9.06
C CYS A 209 5.38 -13.03 -7.65
N HIS A 210 6.04 -12.13 -6.92
CA HIS A 210 6.42 -12.33 -5.52
C HIS A 210 5.18 -12.51 -4.64
N ILE A 211 4.19 -11.63 -4.75
CA ILE A 211 2.94 -11.71 -3.98
C ILE A 211 2.19 -13.04 -4.25
N VAL A 212 2.12 -13.49 -5.51
CA VAL A 212 1.51 -14.78 -5.84
C VAL A 212 2.29 -15.95 -5.23
N ARG A 213 3.61 -15.84 -5.11
CA ARG A 213 4.44 -16.85 -4.44
C ARG A 213 4.16 -16.89 -2.93
N GLU A 214 4.01 -15.75 -2.27
CA GLU A 214 3.66 -15.67 -0.85
C GLU A 214 2.31 -16.36 -0.54
N VAL A 215 1.33 -16.25 -1.45
CA VAL A 215 0.07 -17.02 -1.34
C VAL A 215 0.31 -18.52 -1.45
N LYS A 216 1.18 -18.95 -2.37
CA LYS A 216 1.54 -20.37 -2.53
C LYS A 216 2.27 -20.92 -1.31
N GLU A 217 3.09 -20.10 -0.67
CA GLU A 217 3.82 -20.42 0.56
C GLU A 217 2.94 -20.34 1.81
N GLY A 218 1.70 -19.89 1.67
CA GLY A 218 0.73 -19.86 2.77
C GLY A 218 0.91 -18.68 3.72
N ARG A 219 1.62 -17.63 3.32
CA ARG A 219 1.86 -16.43 4.15
C ARG A 219 0.80 -15.35 3.97
N LEU A 220 0.19 -15.26 2.79
CA LEU A 220 -0.85 -14.28 2.46
C LEU A 220 -2.21 -14.92 2.17
N ASP A 221 -3.27 -14.16 2.45
CA ASP A 221 -4.64 -14.58 2.17
C ASP A 221 -4.93 -14.55 0.66
N ARG A 222 -5.41 -15.69 0.15
CA ARG A 222 -5.68 -15.88 -1.28
C ARG A 222 -6.75 -14.93 -1.83
N GLU A 223 -7.84 -14.71 -1.08
CA GLU A 223 -8.94 -13.89 -1.59
C GLU A 223 -8.55 -12.42 -1.60
N VAL A 224 -7.85 -11.96 -0.57
CA VAL A 224 -7.32 -10.59 -0.52
C VAL A 224 -6.35 -10.34 -1.68
N VAL A 225 -5.39 -11.23 -1.90
CA VAL A 225 -4.46 -11.10 -3.03
C VAL A 225 -5.17 -11.15 -4.38
N ARG A 226 -6.21 -11.96 -4.53
CA ARG A 226 -7.02 -12.00 -5.75
C ARG A 226 -7.68 -10.65 -6.03
N ARG A 227 -8.30 -10.02 -5.02
CA ARG A 227 -8.91 -8.67 -5.16
C ARG A 227 -7.88 -7.60 -5.45
N PHE A 228 -6.72 -7.69 -4.81
CA PHE A 228 -5.60 -6.81 -5.10
C PHE A 228 -5.13 -6.95 -6.57
N ILE A 229 -5.00 -8.17 -7.10
CA ILE A 229 -4.67 -8.42 -8.50
C ILE A 229 -5.76 -7.87 -9.44
N ASP A 230 -7.04 -8.02 -9.10
CA ASP A 230 -8.15 -7.49 -9.89
C ASP A 230 -8.14 -5.95 -9.98
N LEU A 231 -7.61 -5.29 -8.94
CA LEU A 231 -7.44 -3.83 -8.88
C LEU A 231 -6.19 -3.35 -9.64
N VAL A 232 -5.03 -3.97 -9.37
CA VAL A 232 -3.72 -3.51 -9.87
C VAL A 232 -3.36 -4.06 -11.25
N SER A 233 -4.04 -5.14 -11.67
CA SER A 233 -3.69 -6.01 -12.79
C SER A 233 -2.45 -6.88 -12.51
N MET A 234 -2.41 -8.09 -13.11
CA MET A 234 -1.22 -8.96 -13.07
C MET A 234 -0.04 -8.32 -13.79
N TYR A 235 -0.34 -7.45 -14.76
CA TYR A 235 0.62 -6.56 -15.41
C TYR A 235 0.26 -5.13 -14.99
N PRO A 236 0.89 -4.60 -13.93
CA PRO A 236 0.58 -3.26 -13.45
C PRO A 236 0.95 -2.18 -14.48
N VAL A 237 0.37 -0.99 -14.31
CA VAL A 237 0.70 0.19 -15.12
C VAL A 237 2.22 0.41 -15.14
N GLY A 238 2.76 0.71 -16.32
CA GLY A 238 4.21 0.82 -16.54
C GLY A 238 4.88 -0.45 -17.04
N SER A 239 4.27 -1.62 -16.83
CA SER A 239 4.81 -2.90 -17.32
C SER A 239 4.92 -2.94 -18.84
N TYR A 240 5.94 -3.60 -19.36
CA TYR A 240 6.09 -3.90 -20.79
C TYR A 240 5.70 -5.34 -21.09
N VAL A 241 4.95 -5.56 -22.17
CA VAL A 241 4.41 -6.87 -22.55
C VAL A 241 4.60 -7.13 -24.05
N GLU A 242 4.89 -8.38 -24.41
CA GLU A 242 4.82 -8.85 -25.80
C GLU A 242 3.44 -9.44 -26.05
N LEU A 243 2.74 -8.96 -27.07
CA LEU A 243 1.47 -9.50 -27.53
C LEU A 243 1.69 -10.73 -28.43
N ASN A 244 0.65 -11.54 -28.61
CA ASN A 244 0.69 -12.74 -29.44
C ASN A 244 0.97 -12.50 -30.93
N ASP A 245 0.89 -11.26 -31.40
CA ASP A 245 1.26 -10.84 -32.75
C ASP A 245 2.71 -10.29 -32.85
N GLY A 246 3.48 -10.38 -31.76
CA GLY A 246 4.88 -9.97 -31.68
C GLY A 246 5.11 -8.50 -31.37
N ARG A 247 4.06 -7.67 -31.29
CA ARG A 247 4.20 -6.27 -30.87
C ARG A 247 4.56 -6.18 -29.39
N VAL A 248 5.45 -5.26 -29.06
CA VAL A 248 5.71 -4.85 -27.68
C VAL A 248 4.80 -3.67 -27.35
N ALA A 249 4.22 -3.67 -26.15
CA ALA A 249 3.34 -2.60 -25.69
C ALA A 249 3.58 -2.30 -24.22
N LYS A 250 3.39 -1.03 -23.84
CA LYS A 250 3.38 -0.58 -22.45
C LYS A 250 1.97 -0.66 -21.88
N VAL A 251 1.81 -1.18 -20.67
CA VAL A 251 0.54 -1.14 -19.94
C VAL A 251 0.30 0.28 -19.44
N ILE A 252 -0.83 0.86 -19.81
CA ILE A 252 -1.17 2.25 -19.45
C ILE A 252 -2.35 2.36 -18.48
N SER A 253 -3.19 1.32 -18.37
CA SER A 253 -4.26 1.23 -17.37
C SER A 253 -4.66 -0.23 -17.19
N ALA A 254 -5.03 -0.57 -15.95
CA ALA A 254 -5.67 -1.85 -15.64
C ALA A 254 -7.13 -1.83 -16.11
N ASN A 255 -7.67 -3.02 -16.36
CA ASN A 255 -9.11 -3.21 -16.46
C ASN A 255 -9.57 -3.95 -15.22
N SER A 256 -10.41 -3.30 -14.40
CA SER A 256 -10.91 -3.87 -13.15
C SER A 256 -11.58 -5.23 -13.40
N GLY A 257 -11.21 -6.23 -12.60
CA GLY A 257 -11.71 -7.61 -12.70
C GLY A 257 -11.19 -8.40 -13.92
N ALA A 258 -10.29 -7.82 -14.72
CA ALA A 258 -9.68 -8.47 -15.89
C ALA A 258 -8.14 -8.36 -15.85
N PRO A 259 -7.48 -8.96 -14.84
CA PRO A 259 -6.06 -8.72 -14.53
C PRO A 259 -5.07 -9.15 -15.62
N PHE A 260 -5.49 -9.94 -16.60
CA PHE A 260 -4.67 -10.37 -17.75
C PHE A 260 -5.04 -9.64 -19.05
N ARG A 261 -5.96 -8.67 -18.99
CA ARG A 261 -6.48 -7.95 -20.15
C ARG A 261 -6.39 -6.43 -19.95
N PRO A 262 -5.23 -5.85 -19.60
CA PRO A 262 -5.11 -4.40 -19.43
C PRO A 262 -5.28 -3.62 -20.74
N ARG A 263 -5.33 -2.29 -20.65
CA ARG A 263 -5.18 -1.40 -21.80
C ARG A 263 -3.70 -1.14 -22.05
N VAL A 264 -3.27 -1.34 -23.28
CA VAL A 264 -1.87 -1.28 -23.67
C VAL A 264 -1.65 -0.29 -24.82
N ALA A 265 -0.53 0.42 -24.79
CA ALA A 265 -0.06 1.28 -25.87
C ALA A 265 1.09 0.57 -26.58
N PRO A 266 0.94 0.14 -27.85
CA PRO A 266 2.04 -0.42 -28.63
C PRO A 266 3.21 0.55 -28.72
N GLU A 267 4.44 0.03 -28.68
CA GLU A 267 5.65 0.83 -28.91
C GLU A 267 5.72 1.28 -30.38
N GLY A 268 5.96 2.57 -30.62
CA GLY A 268 5.95 3.20 -31.94
C GLY A 268 4.61 3.86 -32.31
N GLU A 269 4.25 3.84 -33.59
CA GLU A 269 2.94 4.33 -34.05
C GLU A 269 1.86 3.26 -33.82
N GLY A 270 0.91 3.55 -32.94
CA GLY A 270 -0.22 2.67 -32.69
C GLY A 270 -1.25 3.30 -31.76
N GLU A 271 -2.52 2.98 -31.98
CA GLU A 271 -3.58 3.36 -31.05
C GLU A 271 -3.53 2.50 -29.78
N VAL A 272 -3.99 3.09 -28.68
CA VAL A 272 -4.22 2.36 -27.43
C VAL A 272 -5.20 1.21 -27.67
N VAL A 273 -4.82 0.00 -27.28
CA VAL A 273 -5.64 -1.20 -27.42
C VAL A 273 -6.20 -1.60 -26.07
N ASN A 274 -7.53 -1.74 -25.99
CA ASN A 274 -8.19 -2.39 -24.86
C ASN A 274 -8.25 -3.91 -25.09
N LEU A 275 -7.46 -4.70 -24.35
CA LEU A 275 -7.40 -6.16 -24.53
C LEU A 275 -8.69 -6.90 -24.12
N MET A 276 -9.62 -6.24 -23.40
CA MET A 276 -10.97 -6.78 -23.18
C MET A 276 -11.82 -6.76 -24.44
N GLU A 277 -11.65 -5.76 -25.29
CA GLU A 277 -12.43 -5.57 -26.53
C GLU A 277 -11.80 -6.33 -27.71
N ARG A 278 -10.59 -6.86 -27.54
CA ARG A 278 -9.82 -7.59 -28.54
C ARG A 278 -9.48 -9.00 -28.06
N PRO A 279 -10.44 -9.95 -28.10
CA PRO A 279 -10.23 -11.30 -27.61
C PRO A 279 -9.15 -12.08 -28.37
N ASP A 280 -8.89 -11.68 -29.63
CA ASP A 280 -7.86 -12.21 -30.52
C ASP A 280 -6.43 -11.78 -30.13
N LEU A 281 -6.30 -10.68 -29.38
CA LEU A 281 -5.03 -10.21 -28.84
C LEU A 281 -4.89 -10.60 -27.37
N TYR A 282 -3.73 -11.16 -27.01
CA TYR A 282 -3.41 -11.52 -25.64
C TYR A 282 -1.93 -11.31 -25.34
N ILE A 283 -1.63 -11.09 -24.07
CA ILE A 283 -0.27 -10.98 -23.58
C ILE A 283 0.38 -12.36 -23.66
N ARG A 284 1.42 -12.47 -24.47
CA ARG A 284 2.20 -13.70 -24.62
C ARG A 284 3.18 -13.87 -23.47
N ARG A 285 3.85 -12.78 -23.08
CA ARG A 285 4.80 -12.74 -21.95
C ARG A 285 5.08 -11.30 -21.51
N GLN A 286 5.56 -11.14 -20.28
CA GLN A 286 6.22 -9.90 -19.88
C GLN A 286 7.57 -9.75 -20.61
N THR A 287 7.95 -8.52 -20.91
CA THR A 287 9.24 -8.16 -21.50
C THR A 287 9.75 -6.87 -20.86
N SER A 288 11.03 -6.56 -21.03
CA SER A 288 11.57 -5.24 -20.69
C SER A 288 11.17 -4.21 -21.75
N ALA A 289 11.30 -2.92 -21.41
CA ALA A 289 11.23 -1.85 -22.38
C ALA A 289 12.18 -2.15 -23.57
N PRO A 290 11.78 -1.86 -24.82
CA PRO A 290 12.70 -1.98 -25.94
C PRO A 290 13.94 -1.14 -25.68
N THR A 291 15.12 -1.72 -25.86
CA THR A 291 16.36 -0.94 -25.86
C THR A 291 16.33 -0.03 -27.09
N LEU A 292 16.27 1.28 -26.88
CA LEU A 292 16.39 2.29 -27.94
C LEU A 292 17.77 2.22 -28.63
#